data_AF-A0AAV4QHN9-F1
#
_entry.id   AF-A0AAV4QHN9-F1
#
_cell.length_a   1.000
_cell.length_b   1.000
_cell.length_c   1.000
_cell.angle_alpha   90.00
_cell.angle_beta   90.00
_cell.angle_gamma   90.00
#
_symmetry.space_group_name_H-M   'P 1'
#
loop_
_entity.id
_entity.type
_entity.pdbx_description
1 polymer ?
#
loop_
_entity_poly.entity_id
_entity_poly.type
_entity_poly.pdbx_seq_one_letter_code
_entity_poly.pdbx_strand_id
1 'polypeptide(L)'
;MGKRIPKSSKHKKLKFVDPCYKGSNPLVNKRKLLYNEPPRAEADEQEMNDFIIVKNNIIEKDQPGMERKVKPMPAVVKQKKFESENQFMNRLQRMADIAIAEAKVEEKYNIELVNVDKKGNAQYVAASKEVTEKKKEKRKHLKERKKEKKRMKMDDKEFDLKKETISFGEVASAPPVLTGKLRKAPELTKAGNRELLLKSMLPSNPGLVENKVAPLSTKWKHMLPDKRKTMESERLRAVEMYRLLKSKKAS
;
A
#
# COMPACT_ATOMS: atom_id res chain seq x y z
N MET A 1 12.43 -74.38 -20.72
CA MET A 1 13.45 -73.88 -19.79
C MET A 1 13.50 -72.35 -19.85
N GLY A 2 12.64 -71.66 -19.10
CA GLY A 2 12.58 -70.18 -19.09
C GLY A 2 13.49 -69.60 -18.02
N LYS A 3 14.49 -68.78 -18.40
CA LYS A 3 15.37 -68.09 -17.44
C LYS A 3 14.61 -66.96 -16.75
N ARG A 4 14.52 -67.01 -15.42
CA ARG A 4 13.93 -65.96 -14.57
C ARG A 4 14.87 -64.74 -14.52
N ILE A 5 14.35 -63.58 -14.87
CA ILE A 5 15.04 -62.29 -14.74
C ILE A 5 15.01 -61.86 -13.26
N PRO A 6 16.14 -61.50 -12.64
CA PRO A 6 16.14 -61.01 -11.26
C PRO A 6 15.59 -59.58 -11.19
N LYS A 7 14.64 -59.33 -10.28
CA LYS A 7 14.11 -57.98 -10.04
C LYS A 7 15.14 -57.15 -9.27
N SER A 8 15.44 -55.95 -9.77
CA SER A 8 16.36 -55.01 -9.11
C SER A 8 15.75 -54.41 -7.84
N SER A 9 16.30 -54.76 -6.68
CA SER A 9 15.92 -54.25 -5.34
C SER A 9 16.41 -52.81 -5.05
N LYS A 10 16.55 -51.94 -6.05
CA LYS A 10 17.15 -50.61 -5.88
C LYS A 10 16.25 -49.47 -6.37
N HIS A 11 15.06 -49.38 -5.77
CA HIS A 11 14.41 -48.08 -5.60
C HIS A 11 14.39 -47.75 -4.10
N LYS A 12 15.55 -47.34 -3.57
CA LYS A 12 15.56 -46.58 -2.32
C LYS A 12 14.87 -45.27 -2.64
N LYS A 13 13.67 -45.06 -2.08
CA LYS A 13 12.93 -43.79 -2.20
C LYS A 13 13.91 -42.66 -1.93
N LEU A 14 14.22 -41.83 -2.94
CA LEU A 14 14.89 -40.55 -2.71
C LEU A 14 14.01 -39.81 -1.71
N LYS A 15 14.49 -39.66 -0.48
CA LYS A 15 13.87 -38.71 0.44
C LYS A 15 14.13 -37.36 -0.21
N PHE A 16 13.07 -36.60 -0.44
CA PHE A 16 13.13 -35.24 -0.93
C PHE A 16 13.89 -34.42 0.13
N VAL A 17 15.21 -34.36 0.00
CA VAL A 17 16.06 -33.45 0.77
C VAL A 17 16.23 -32.26 -0.15
N ASP A 18 15.61 -31.15 0.26
CA ASP A 18 15.68 -29.88 -0.45
C ASP A 18 17.16 -29.48 -0.62
N PRO A 19 17.70 -29.37 -1.85
CA PRO A 19 19.12 -29.11 -2.11
C PRO A 19 19.64 -27.82 -1.46
N CYS A 20 18.74 -26.92 -1.08
CA CYS A 20 19.05 -25.62 -0.49
C CYS A 20 18.96 -25.59 1.04
N TYR A 21 18.62 -26.71 1.71
CA TYR A 21 18.48 -26.75 3.17
C TYR A 21 19.85 -26.90 3.86
N LYS A 22 20.33 -25.84 4.51
CA LYS A 22 21.57 -25.81 5.32
C LYS A 22 21.34 -25.89 6.85
N GLY A 23 20.17 -26.35 7.28
CA GLY A 23 19.85 -26.49 8.71
C GLY A 23 20.29 -27.83 9.30
N SER A 24 20.47 -27.88 10.62
CA SER A 24 20.60 -29.16 11.33
C SER A 24 19.32 -29.97 11.11
N ASN A 25 19.44 -31.21 10.63
CA ASN A 25 18.30 -32.11 10.46
C ASN A 25 17.45 -32.10 11.73
N PRO A 26 16.14 -31.76 11.68
CA PRO A 26 15.31 -31.90 12.85
C PRO A 26 15.32 -33.37 13.21
N LEU A 27 15.92 -33.70 14.35
CA LEU A 27 15.82 -35.02 14.96
C LEU A 27 14.33 -35.26 15.14
N VAL A 28 13.74 -36.02 14.23
CA VAL A 28 12.40 -36.55 14.41
C VAL A 28 12.52 -37.38 15.68
N ASN A 29 12.01 -36.83 16.78
CA ASN A 29 11.85 -37.51 18.05
C ASN A 29 10.92 -38.70 17.80
N LYS A 30 11.48 -39.79 17.28
CA LYS A 30 10.82 -41.07 17.18
C LYS A 30 10.73 -41.56 18.61
N ARG A 31 9.68 -41.12 19.31
CA ARG A 31 9.21 -41.80 20.51
C ARG A 31 9.11 -43.27 20.12
N LYS A 32 9.93 -44.12 20.75
CA LYS A 32 9.83 -45.57 20.58
C LYS A 32 8.43 -45.94 21.05
N LEU A 33 7.51 -46.21 20.13
CA LEU A 33 6.25 -46.84 20.47
C LEU A 33 6.61 -48.28 20.84
N LEU A 34 6.89 -48.54 22.12
CA LEU A 34 6.89 -49.90 22.63
C LEU A 34 5.43 -50.36 22.63
N TYR A 35 5.14 -51.38 21.82
CA TYR A 35 3.78 -51.90 21.62
C TYR A 35 3.20 -52.65 22.83
N ASN A 36 3.98 -52.79 23.92
CA ASN A 36 3.63 -53.60 25.09
C ASN A 36 3.78 -52.83 26.41
N GLU A 37 3.65 -51.51 26.41
CA GLU A 37 3.46 -50.79 27.67
C GLU A 37 1.99 -50.92 28.09
N PRO A 38 1.69 -51.33 29.34
CA PRO A 38 0.33 -51.29 29.83
C PRO A 38 -0.19 -49.86 29.67
N PRO A 39 -1.49 -49.67 29.33
CA PRO A 39 -2.08 -48.34 29.33
C PRO A 39 -1.74 -47.71 30.68
N ARG A 40 -1.02 -46.58 30.64
CA ARG A 40 -0.66 -45.85 31.86
C ARG A 40 -1.97 -45.65 32.61
N ALA A 41 -2.11 -46.33 33.75
CA ALA A 41 -3.23 -46.16 34.66
C ALA A 41 -3.41 -44.65 34.82
N GLU A 42 -4.64 -44.20 34.56
CA GLU A 42 -5.10 -42.83 34.52
C GLU A 42 -4.13 -41.93 35.27
N ALA A 43 -3.20 -41.33 34.52
CA ALA A 43 -2.25 -40.41 35.10
C ALA A 43 -3.13 -39.36 35.77
N ASP A 44 -2.98 -39.29 37.09
CA ASP A 44 -3.74 -38.44 37.99
C ASP A 44 -4.21 -37.20 37.25
N GLU A 45 -5.50 -36.89 37.35
CA GLU A 45 -6.03 -35.57 37.01
C GLU A 45 -5.33 -34.55 37.91
N GLN A 46 -4.05 -34.31 37.66
CA GLN A 46 -3.32 -33.18 38.16
C GLN A 46 -4.07 -32.01 37.55
N GLU A 47 -4.89 -31.39 38.39
CA GLU A 47 -5.37 -30.04 38.19
C GLU A 47 -4.13 -29.19 37.91
N MET A 48 -3.76 -29.07 36.64
CA MET A 48 -2.68 -28.21 36.16
C MET A 48 -3.18 -26.78 36.32
N ASN A 49 -3.13 -26.30 37.56
CA ASN A 49 -3.69 -25.04 38.03
C ASN A 49 -2.86 -23.81 37.61
N ASP A 50 -1.90 -23.95 36.70
CA ASP A 50 -1.06 -22.85 36.22
C ASP A 50 -1.46 -22.42 34.80
N PHE A 51 -2.73 -22.11 34.60
CA PHE A 51 -3.14 -21.43 33.36
C PHE A 51 -2.59 -20.02 33.37
N ILE A 52 -1.86 -19.64 32.31
CA ILE A 52 -1.51 -18.23 32.11
C ILE A 52 -2.80 -17.46 31.81
N ILE A 53 -3.10 -16.48 32.65
CA ILE A 53 -4.25 -15.59 32.52
C ILE A 53 -3.73 -14.18 32.30
N VAL A 54 -3.95 -13.65 31.10
CA VAL A 54 -3.66 -12.25 30.80
C VAL A 54 -4.95 -11.45 31.00
N LYS A 55 -4.94 -10.53 31.96
CA LYS A 55 -6.03 -9.59 32.22
C LYS A 55 -5.66 -8.22 31.68
N ASN A 56 -6.57 -7.60 30.94
CA ASN A 56 -6.42 -6.21 30.53
C ASN A 56 -6.89 -5.32 31.69
N ASN A 57 -5.96 -4.90 32.55
CA ASN A 57 -6.28 -4.07 33.72
C ASN A 57 -6.58 -2.60 33.36
N ILE A 58 -6.39 -2.21 32.10
CA ILE A 58 -6.56 -0.83 31.64
C ILE A 58 -7.53 -0.85 30.46
N ILE A 59 -8.79 -0.52 30.72
CA ILE A 59 -9.65 0.00 29.66
C ILE A 59 -9.16 1.42 29.44
N GLU A 60 -8.26 1.60 28.47
CA GLU A 60 -7.81 2.93 28.09
C GLU A 60 -9.04 3.72 27.64
N LYS A 61 -9.44 4.68 28.47
CA LYS A 61 -10.36 5.75 28.05
C LYS A 61 -9.74 6.40 26.82
N ASP A 62 -10.58 6.84 25.88
CA ASP A 62 -10.14 7.51 24.65
C ASP A 62 -9.06 8.56 24.99
N GLN A 63 -7.82 8.25 24.64
CA GLN A 63 -6.68 9.11 24.93
C GLN A 63 -6.81 10.38 24.08
N PRO A 64 -6.46 11.57 24.61
CA PRO A 64 -6.52 12.81 23.85
C PRO A 64 -5.65 12.69 22.59
N GLY A 65 -6.27 12.86 21.42
CA GLY A 65 -5.61 12.69 20.12
C GLY A 65 -5.90 11.37 19.40
N MET A 66 -6.61 10.42 20.01
CA MET A 66 -7.20 9.29 19.30
C MET A 66 -8.52 9.70 18.66
N GLU A 67 -8.52 9.93 17.35
CA GLU A 67 -9.75 10.27 16.59
C GLU A 67 -10.68 9.07 16.40
N ARG A 68 -10.17 7.84 16.58
CA ARG A 68 -10.91 6.60 16.36
C ARG A 68 -11.27 5.93 17.67
N LYS A 69 -12.52 5.46 17.75
CA LYS A 69 -13.03 4.71 18.89
C LYS A 69 -12.20 3.46 19.12
N VAL A 70 -11.85 3.21 20.38
CA VAL A 70 -11.11 2.00 20.76
C VAL A 70 -11.99 0.77 20.50
N LYS A 71 -11.46 -0.21 19.78
CA LYS A 71 -12.15 -1.49 19.53
C LYS A 71 -12.19 -2.31 20.83
N PRO A 72 -13.31 -2.99 21.13
CA PRO A 72 -13.40 -3.84 22.31
C PRO A 72 -12.48 -5.05 22.15
N MET A 73 -11.46 -5.13 22.99
CA MET A 73 -10.59 -6.30 23.13
C MET A 73 -11.13 -7.24 24.22
N PRO A 74 -10.90 -8.56 24.13
CA PRO A 74 -11.31 -9.50 25.17
C PRO A 74 -10.67 -9.11 26.50
N ALA A 75 -11.49 -8.94 27.56
CA ALA A 75 -11.03 -8.48 28.87
C ALA A 75 -10.03 -9.45 29.53
N VAL A 76 -10.21 -10.75 29.28
CA VAL A 76 -9.37 -11.81 29.82
C VAL A 76 -9.07 -12.82 28.73
N VAL A 77 -7.78 -13.08 28.49
CA VAL A 77 -7.32 -14.12 27.58
C VAL A 77 -6.63 -15.20 28.41
N LYS A 78 -7.22 -16.40 28.41
CA LYS A 78 -6.71 -17.58 29.13
C LYS A 78 -6.02 -18.55 28.16
N GLN A 79 -4.99 -19.22 28.64
CA GLN A 79 -4.40 -20.40 27.99
C GLN A 79 -5.42 -21.54 27.92
N LYS A 80 -5.40 -22.31 26.82
CA LYS A 80 -6.32 -23.47 26.65
C LYS A 80 -5.78 -24.71 27.37
N LYS A 81 -6.67 -25.67 27.71
CA LYS A 81 -6.36 -26.92 28.45
C LYS A 81 -5.16 -27.72 27.90
N PHE A 82 -4.97 -27.74 26.57
CA PHE A 82 -3.89 -28.49 25.91
C PHE A 82 -2.91 -27.59 25.13
N GLU A 83 -2.93 -26.29 25.40
CA GLU A 83 -2.02 -25.32 24.77
C GLU A 83 -0.76 -25.19 25.61
N SER A 84 0.41 -25.28 25.00
CA SER A 84 1.67 -24.95 25.71
C SER A 84 1.84 -23.44 25.86
N GLU A 85 2.67 -23.01 26.83
CA GLU A 85 2.97 -21.59 27.05
C GLU A 85 3.45 -20.88 25.76
N ASN A 86 4.38 -21.48 25.03
CA ASN A 86 4.87 -20.91 23.77
C ASN A 86 3.75 -20.80 22.72
N GLN A 87 2.83 -21.76 22.67
CA GLN A 87 1.68 -21.69 21.76
C GLN A 87 0.72 -20.57 22.17
N PHE A 88 0.51 -20.38 23.47
CA PHE A 88 -0.28 -19.29 24.03
C PHE A 88 0.31 -17.92 23.67
N MET A 89 1.61 -17.73 23.89
CA MET A 89 2.31 -16.49 23.54
C MET A 89 2.29 -16.23 22.02
N ASN A 90 2.49 -17.26 21.20
CA ASN A 90 2.35 -17.15 19.75
C ASN A 90 0.91 -16.85 19.30
N ARG A 91 -0.10 -17.29 20.06
CA ARG A 91 -1.50 -16.93 19.81
C ARG A 91 -1.76 -15.46 20.16
N LEU A 92 -1.25 -14.98 21.29
CA LEU A 92 -1.31 -13.56 21.66
C LEU A 92 -0.61 -12.67 20.63
N GLN A 93 0.59 -13.04 20.20
CA GLN A 93 1.32 -12.29 19.18
C GLN A 93 0.52 -12.18 17.88
N ARG A 94 -0.07 -13.29 17.41
CA ARG A 94 -0.93 -13.27 16.23
C ARG A 94 -2.16 -12.37 16.40
N MET A 95 -2.78 -12.37 17.58
CA MET A 95 -3.90 -11.46 17.86
C MET A 95 -3.47 -9.99 17.78
N ALA A 96 -2.28 -9.65 18.32
CA ALA A 96 -1.73 -8.31 18.23
C ALA A 96 -1.39 -7.92 16.79
N ASP A 97 -0.75 -8.81 16.03
CA ASP A 97 -0.39 -8.58 14.63
C ASP A 97 -1.64 -8.34 13.75
N ILE A 98 -2.72 -9.10 13.99
CA ILE A 98 -4.01 -8.91 13.32
C ILE A 98 -4.59 -7.53 13.64
N ALA A 99 -4.63 -7.14 14.92
CA ALA A 99 -5.16 -5.84 15.32
C ALA A 99 -4.36 -4.67 14.70
N ILE A 100 -3.03 -4.79 14.63
CA ILE A 100 -2.15 -3.81 13.97
C ILE A 100 -2.43 -3.76 12.46
N ALA A 101 -2.58 -4.92 11.82
CA ALA A 101 -2.87 -5.00 10.39
C ALA A 101 -4.23 -4.37 10.06
N GLU A 102 -5.26 -4.65 10.85
CA GLU A 102 -6.58 -4.03 10.74
C GLU A 102 -6.50 -2.51 10.84
N ALA A 103 -5.84 -1.99 11.88
CA ALA A 103 -5.69 -0.55 12.07
C ALA A 103 -5.03 0.14 10.86
N LYS A 104 -3.99 -0.47 10.28
CA LYS A 104 -3.32 0.03 9.07
C LYS A 104 -4.24 0.07 7.85
N VAL A 105 -5.07 -0.96 7.66
CA VAL A 105 -6.04 -1.01 6.56
C VAL A 105 -7.11 0.07 6.75
N GLU A 106 -7.64 0.20 7.95
CA GLU A 106 -8.61 1.24 8.30
C GLU A 106 -8.05 2.64 8.09
N GLU A 107 -6.78 2.89 8.43
CA GLU A 107 -6.08 4.16 8.18
C GLU A 107 -5.95 4.44 6.69
N LYS A 108 -5.41 3.49 5.94
CA LYS A 108 -5.13 3.63 4.51
C LYS A 108 -6.39 3.91 3.70
N TYR A 109 -7.49 3.23 4.02
CA TYR A 109 -8.73 3.33 3.25
C TYR A 109 -9.79 4.23 3.91
N ASN A 110 -9.59 4.70 5.14
CA ASN A 110 -10.60 5.39 5.96
C ASN A 110 -11.92 4.62 6.02
N ILE A 111 -11.82 3.39 6.50
CA ILE A 111 -12.92 2.45 6.67
C ILE A 111 -12.87 1.98 8.12
N GLU A 112 -14.02 1.68 8.72
CA GLU A 112 -14.13 1.02 10.02
C GLU A 112 -14.58 -0.43 9.81
N LEU A 113 -13.83 -1.38 10.35
CA LEU A 113 -14.21 -2.79 10.36
C LEU A 113 -15.21 -3.01 11.50
N VAL A 114 -16.44 -3.38 11.14
CA VAL A 114 -17.51 -3.59 12.12
C VAL A 114 -17.53 -5.02 12.61
N ASN A 115 -17.56 -5.99 11.68
CA ASN A 115 -17.65 -7.41 11.99
C ASN A 115 -16.91 -8.26 10.96
N VAL A 116 -16.39 -9.41 11.41
CA VAL A 116 -15.85 -10.46 10.54
C VAL A 116 -16.70 -11.70 10.72
N ASP A 117 -17.31 -12.16 9.64
CA ASP A 117 -18.12 -13.38 9.64
C ASP A 117 -17.23 -14.62 9.84
N LYS A 118 -17.81 -15.72 10.34
CA LYS A 118 -17.12 -17.03 10.49
C LYS A 118 -16.55 -17.57 9.17
N LYS A 119 -17.03 -17.09 8.02
CA LYS A 119 -16.58 -17.43 6.67
C LYS A 119 -15.42 -16.55 6.18
N GLY A 120 -14.95 -15.59 6.98
CA GLY A 120 -13.87 -14.67 6.63
C GLY A 120 -14.31 -13.44 5.84
N ASN A 121 -15.62 -13.21 5.68
CA ASN A 121 -16.13 -12.00 5.06
C ASN A 121 -16.13 -10.86 6.07
N ALA A 122 -15.47 -9.77 5.74
CA ALA A 122 -15.39 -8.58 6.57
C ALA A 122 -16.44 -7.55 6.12
N GLN A 123 -17.23 -7.06 7.08
CA GLN A 123 -18.17 -5.96 6.87
C GLN A 123 -17.52 -4.64 7.26
N TYR A 124 -17.60 -3.70 6.33
CA TYR A 124 -16.90 -2.43 6.37
C TYR A 124 -17.89 -1.28 6.29
N VAL A 125 -17.73 -0.27 7.14
CA VAL A 125 -18.47 0.98 7.06
C VAL A 125 -17.50 2.08 6.66
N ALA A 126 -17.91 2.95 5.73
CA ALA A 126 -17.11 4.13 5.39
C ALA A 126 -17.02 5.02 6.63
N ALA A 127 -15.80 5.24 7.14
CA ALA A 127 -15.60 6.13 8.26
C ALA A 127 -16.09 7.53 7.85
N SER A 128 -17.03 8.11 8.58
CA SER A 128 -17.50 9.45 8.30
C SER A 128 -16.32 10.40 8.53
N LYS A 129 -15.71 10.85 7.44
CA LYS A 129 -14.71 11.91 7.51
C LYS A 129 -15.45 13.15 7.99
N GLU A 130 -15.28 13.48 9.27
CA GLU A 130 -15.40 14.87 9.67
C GLU A 130 -14.37 15.64 8.86
N VAL A 131 -14.81 16.19 7.73
CA VAL A 131 -13.96 16.99 6.88
C VAL A 131 -13.60 18.20 7.73
N THR A 132 -12.38 18.20 8.26
CA THR A 132 -11.78 19.31 8.99
C THR A 132 -12.14 20.62 8.31
N GLU A 133 -12.60 21.61 9.07
CA GLU A 133 -13.17 22.86 8.51
C GLU A 133 -12.24 23.50 7.47
N LYS A 134 -10.93 23.48 7.76
CA LYS A 134 -9.85 23.91 6.86
C LYS A 134 -9.88 23.27 5.46
N LYS A 135 -10.30 22.01 5.35
CA LYS A 135 -10.43 21.29 4.07
C LYS A 135 -11.73 21.67 3.34
N LYS A 136 -12.80 21.99 4.08
CA LYS A 136 -14.04 22.56 3.52
C LYS A 136 -13.77 23.96 2.94
N GLU A 137 -13.07 24.82 3.68
CA GLU A 137 -12.69 26.17 3.24
C GLU A 137 -11.84 26.16 1.97
N LYS A 138 -10.77 25.36 1.92
CA LYS A 138 -9.94 25.21 0.70
C LYS A 138 -10.77 24.81 -0.52
N ARG A 139 -11.77 23.95 -0.33
CA ARG A 139 -12.65 23.51 -1.41
C ARG A 139 -13.62 24.62 -1.85
N LYS A 140 -14.11 25.45 -0.92
CA LYS A 140 -14.91 26.65 -1.24
C LYS A 140 -14.09 27.65 -2.05
N HIS A 141 -12.89 28.01 -1.57
CA HIS A 141 -11.99 28.94 -2.25
C HIS A 141 -11.61 28.47 -3.67
N LEU A 142 -11.35 27.16 -3.86
CA LEU A 142 -11.09 26.61 -5.19
C LEU A 142 -12.30 26.74 -6.13
N LYS A 143 -13.52 26.54 -5.61
CA LYS A 143 -14.75 26.70 -6.39
C LYS A 143 -14.97 28.16 -6.78
N GLU A 144 -14.74 29.10 -5.86
CA GLU A 144 -14.82 30.54 -6.12
C GLU A 144 -13.83 30.97 -7.19
N ARG A 145 -12.55 30.60 -7.05
CA ARG A 145 -11.52 30.90 -8.07
C ARG A 145 -11.89 30.34 -9.45
N LYS A 146 -12.53 29.18 -9.52
CA LYS A 146 -13.02 28.62 -10.79
C LYS A 146 -14.20 29.42 -11.36
N LYS A 147 -15.11 29.90 -10.52
CA LYS A 147 -16.24 30.75 -10.96
C LYS A 147 -15.74 32.09 -11.46
N GLU A 148 -14.83 32.73 -10.75
CA GLU A 148 -14.21 34.00 -11.13
C GLU A 148 -13.50 33.89 -12.48
N LYS A 149 -12.66 32.86 -12.67
CA LYS A 149 -12.03 32.59 -13.98
C LYS A 149 -13.02 32.37 -15.11
N LYS A 150 -14.20 31.82 -14.83
CA LYS A 150 -15.25 31.66 -15.85
C LYS A 150 -15.95 32.98 -16.17
N ARG A 151 -16.10 33.87 -15.20
CA ARG A 151 -16.65 35.22 -15.40
C ARG A 151 -15.71 36.07 -16.25
N MET A 152 -14.43 36.11 -15.88
CA MET A 152 -13.41 36.83 -16.65
C MET A 152 -13.32 36.37 -18.12
N LYS A 153 -13.53 35.08 -18.40
CA LYS A 153 -13.56 34.55 -19.78
C LYS A 153 -14.82 34.92 -20.57
N MET A 154 -15.90 35.28 -19.90
CA MET A 154 -17.16 35.68 -20.54
C MET A 154 -17.21 37.20 -20.77
N ASP A 155 -16.37 37.96 -20.07
CA ASP A 155 -16.34 39.43 -20.14
C ASP A 155 -15.45 39.97 -21.28
N ASP A 156 -14.77 39.10 -22.05
CA ASP A 156 -14.01 39.46 -23.26
C ASP A 156 -14.92 39.82 -24.45
N LYS A 157 -16.02 40.56 -24.22
CA LYS A 157 -16.93 41.05 -25.28
C LYS A 157 -16.21 41.92 -26.31
N GLU A 158 -15.11 42.54 -25.90
CA GLU A 158 -14.25 43.36 -26.76
C GLU A 158 -13.51 42.51 -27.82
N PHE A 159 -13.22 41.23 -27.55
CA PHE A 159 -12.63 40.32 -28.52
C PHE A 159 -13.64 39.86 -29.57
N ASP A 160 -14.89 39.65 -29.19
CA ASP A 160 -15.95 39.28 -30.13
C ASP A 160 -16.33 40.45 -31.07
N LEU A 161 -16.27 41.70 -30.60
CA LEU A 161 -16.45 42.90 -31.45
C LEU A 161 -15.31 43.11 -32.46
N LYS A 162 -14.11 42.60 -32.16
CA LYS A 162 -12.91 42.69 -33.03
C LYS A 162 -12.73 41.49 -33.96
N LYS A 163 -13.63 40.49 -33.92
CA LYS A 163 -13.63 39.40 -34.90
C LYS A 163 -14.23 39.90 -36.21
N GLU A 164 -13.37 40.30 -37.12
CA GLU A 164 -13.76 40.47 -38.52
C GLU A 164 -14.22 39.13 -39.08
N THR A 165 -15.50 39.04 -39.44
CA THR A 165 -16.05 37.86 -40.09
C THR A 165 -15.73 37.97 -41.58
N ILE A 166 -14.52 37.56 -41.95
CA ILE A 166 -14.06 37.57 -43.33
C ILE A 166 -14.71 36.38 -44.05
N SER A 167 -15.44 36.66 -45.13
CA SER A 167 -16.07 35.63 -45.96
C SER A 167 -15.03 34.86 -46.77
N PHE A 168 -15.27 33.56 -46.96
CA PHE A 168 -14.38 32.70 -47.75
C PHE A 168 -14.40 33.16 -49.21
N GLY A 169 -13.27 33.70 -49.69
CA GLY A 169 -13.10 34.23 -51.06
C GLY A 169 -12.31 35.54 -51.14
N GLU A 170 -12.14 36.25 -50.03
CA GLU A 170 -11.49 37.57 -49.98
C GLU A 170 -9.96 37.51 -49.78
N VAL A 171 -9.46 36.45 -49.12
CA VAL A 171 -8.03 36.19 -48.92
C VAL A 171 -7.62 34.98 -49.77
N ALA A 172 -6.61 35.17 -50.62
CA ALA A 172 -6.09 34.19 -51.56
C ALA A 172 -6.07 32.75 -51.01
N SER A 173 -6.87 31.91 -51.67
CA SER A 173 -6.92 30.44 -51.67
C SER A 173 -6.03 29.70 -50.67
N ALA A 174 -6.54 29.42 -49.47
CA ALA A 174 -6.12 28.21 -48.78
C ALA A 174 -6.48 27.01 -49.68
N PRO A 175 -5.55 26.08 -49.95
CA PRO A 175 -5.82 24.94 -50.82
C PRO A 175 -7.00 24.13 -50.29
N PRO A 176 -7.85 23.57 -51.17
CA PRO A 176 -9.03 22.83 -50.75
C PRO A 176 -8.63 21.65 -49.86
N VAL A 177 -9.19 21.59 -48.66
CA VAL A 177 -8.99 20.48 -47.73
C VAL A 177 -9.81 19.30 -48.24
N LEU A 178 -9.15 18.23 -48.67
CA LEU A 178 -9.79 17.01 -49.14
C LEU A 178 -10.47 16.27 -47.98
N THR A 179 -11.76 16.53 -47.76
CA THR A 179 -12.59 15.89 -46.73
C THR A 179 -13.27 14.59 -47.20
N GLY A 180 -12.96 14.14 -48.42
CA GLY A 180 -13.56 12.96 -49.04
C GLY A 180 -13.11 11.66 -48.37
N LYS A 181 -14.07 10.91 -47.83
CA LYS A 181 -13.84 9.52 -47.40
C LYS A 181 -13.56 8.66 -48.65
N LEU A 182 -12.46 7.91 -48.65
CA LEU A 182 -12.13 6.98 -49.74
C LEU A 182 -13.18 5.86 -49.80
N ARG A 183 -13.73 5.56 -50.99
CA ARG A 183 -14.84 4.61 -51.24
C ARG A 183 -14.64 3.18 -50.70
N LYS A 184 -13.41 2.79 -50.36
CA LYS A 184 -13.06 1.46 -49.83
C LYS A 184 -12.23 1.50 -48.55
N ALA A 185 -12.10 2.68 -47.91
CA ALA A 185 -11.39 2.75 -46.65
C ALA A 185 -12.27 2.13 -45.54
N PRO A 186 -11.75 1.20 -44.74
CA PRO A 186 -12.48 0.70 -43.59
C PRO A 186 -12.76 1.85 -42.62
N GLU A 187 -13.97 1.89 -42.06
CA GLU A 187 -14.28 2.85 -40.99
C GLU A 187 -13.45 2.49 -39.77
N LEU A 188 -12.32 3.20 -39.59
CA LEU A 188 -11.53 3.07 -38.39
C LEU A 188 -12.37 3.59 -37.23
N THR A 189 -12.95 2.68 -36.45
CA THR A 189 -13.42 2.99 -35.10
C THR A 189 -12.28 3.66 -34.36
N LYS A 190 -12.60 4.72 -33.60
CA LYS A 190 -11.66 5.59 -32.87
C LYS A 190 -10.38 4.84 -32.55
N ALA A 191 -9.24 5.36 -33.02
CA ALA A 191 -7.93 4.76 -32.80
C ALA A 191 -7.85 4.29 -31.34
N GLY A 192 -7.85 2.96 -31.14
CA GLY A 192 -7.70 2.39 -29.80
C GLY A 192 -6.41 2.90 -29.16
N ASN A 193 -6.22 2.65 -27.87
CA ASN A 193 -4.94 2.88 -27.19
C ASN A 193 -3.85 2.03 -27.84
N ARG A 194 -3.28 2.52 -28.95
CA ARG A 194 -2.13 1.92 -29.61
C ARG A 194 -0.96 2.16 -28.69
N GLU A 195 -0.48 1.09 -28.06
CA GLU A 195 0.79 1.13 -27.37
C GLU A 195 1.88 1.49 -28.40
N LEU A 196 2.63 2.55 -28.11
CA LEU A 196 3.69 3.02 -29.00
C LEU A 196 4.64 1.86 -29.29
N LEU A 197 4.99 1.65 -30.56
CA LEU A 197 5.90 0.58 -31.00
C LEU A 197 7.21 0.56 -30.20
N LEU A 198 7.69 1.73 -29.75
CA LEU A 198 8.88 1.82 -28.89
C LEU A 198 8.70 1.14 -27.52
N LYS A 199 7.49 1.11 -26.95
CA LYS A 199 7.21 0.41 -25.69
C LYS A 199 7.32 -1.10 -25.82
N SER A 200 7.03 -1.66 -26.99
CA SER A 200 7.18 -3.10 -27.25
C SER A 200 8.61 -3.47 -27.63
N MET A 201 9.40 -2.53 -28.16
CA MET A 201 10.80 -2.75 -28.54
C MET A 201 11.81 -2.53 -27.40
N LEU A 202 11.44 -1.77 -26.38
CA LEU A 202 12.28 -1.58 -25.19
C LEU A 202 11.95 -2.66 -24.15
N PRO A 203 12.96 -3.35 -23.58
CA PRO A 203 12.71 -4.29 -22.50
C PRO A 203 12.09 -3.54 -21.32
N SER A 204 10.85 -3.89 -20.98
CA SER A 204 10.18 -3.43 -19.76
C SER A 204 10.93 -4.02 -18.57
N ASN A 205 12.01 -3.37 -18.14
CA ASN A 205 12.67 -3.69 -16.89
C ASN A 205 11.72 -3.30 -15.76
N PRO A 206 11.23 -4.25 -14.92
CA PRO A 206 10.35 -3.94 -13.80
C PRO A 206 11.04 -3.11 -12.68
N GLY A 207 12.29 -2.69 -12.89
CA GLY A 207 13.09 -1.89 -11.95
C GLY A 207 13.32 -0.43 -12.37
N LEU A 208 12.96 -0.01 -13.60
CA LEU A 208 13.12 1.40 -13.99
C LEU A 208 11.76 2.10 -13.93
N VAL A 209 11.50 2.68 -12.76
CA VAL A 209 10.41 3.64 -12.56
C VAL A 209 10.46 4.66 -13.68
N GLU A 210 9.33 4.84 -14.36
CA GLU A 210 9.09 5.90 -15.34
C GLU A 210 9.91 7.14 -14.97
N ASN A 211 10.82 7.56 -15.85
CA ASN A 211 11.47 8.87 -15.76
C ASN A 211 10.38 9.94 -15.91
N LYS A 212 9.64 10.16 -14.84
CA LYS A 212 8.83 11.34 -14.62
C LYS A 212 9.82 12.49 -14.68
N VAL A 213 9.67 13.35 -15.68
CA VAL A 213 10.32 14.66 -15.73
C VAL A 213 10.24 15.22 -14.32
N ALA A 214 11.39 15.30 -13.64
CA ALA A 214 11.43 15.66 -12.24
C ALA A 214 10.76 17.03 -12.11
N PRO A 215 9.74 17.18 -11.26
CA PRO A 215 9.15 18.49 -11.05
C PRO A 215 10.26 19.42 -10.57
N LEU A 216 10.31 20.64 -11.13
CA LEU A 216 11.31 21.69 -10.86
C LEU A 216 11.52 21.99 -9.36
N SER A 217 10.63 21.51 -8.50
CA SER A 217 10.76 21.49 -7.04
C SER A 217 10.59 20.07 -6.49
N THR A 218 11.71 19.36 -6.35
CA THR A 218 11.77 18.13 -5.55
C THR A 218 11.77 18.48 -4.07
N LYS A 219 10.73 18.04 -3.34
CA LYS A 219 10.66 18.20 -1.88
C LYS A 219 11.90 17.56 -1.24
N TRP A 220 12.41 18.18 -0.18
CA TRP A 220 13.69 17.83 0.46
C TRP A 220 13.85 16.32 0.77
N LYS A 221 12.78 15.67 1.23
CA LYS A 221 12.72 14.23 1.53
C LYS A 221 12.86 13.29 0.33
N HIS A 222 12.81 13.80 -0.89
CA HIS A 222 12.94 13.05 -2.14
C HIS A 222 14.24 13.36 -2.90
N MET A 223 15.11 14.22 -2.36
CA MET A 223 16.42 14.48 -2.95
C MET A 223 17.41 13.37 -2.58
N LEU A 224 18.43 13.12 -3.42
CA LEU A 224 19.55 12.26 -3.02
C LEU A 224 20.27 12.82 -1.78
N PRO A 225 20.83 11.95 -0.91
CA PRO A 225 21.52 12.39 0.31
C PRO A 225 22.59 13.45 0.06
N ASP A 226 23.40 13.29 -0.99
CA ASP A 226 24.49 14.24 -1.29
C ASP A 226 23.95 15.61 -1.72
N LYS A 227 22.90 15.64 -2.53
CA LYS A 227 22.24 16.89 -2.92
C LYS A 227 21.56 17.56 -1.72
N ARG A 228 21.08 16.81 -0.73
CA ARG A 228 20.57 17.42 0.53
C ARG A 228 21.68 18.08 1.31
N LYS A 229 22.85 17.44 1.41
CA LYS A 229 24.02 18.00 2.11
C LYS A 229 24.48 19.31 1.47
N THR A 230 24.56 19.37 0.14
CA THR A 230 24.94 20.61 -0.55
C THR A 230 23.92 21.73 -0.30
N MET A 231 22.63 21.45 -0.42
CA MET A 231 21.58 22.46 -0.19
C MET A 231 21.56 22.95 1.26
N GLU A 232 21.82 22.08 2.24
CA GLU A 232 21.89 22.49 3.65
C GLU A 232 23.14 23.33 3.93
N SER A 233 24.28 23.01 3.31
CA SER A 233 25.49 23.84 3.41
C SER A 233 25.28 25.24 2.84
N GLU A 234 24.58 25.35 1.70
CA GLU A 234 24.19 26.62 1.09
C GLU A 234 23.23 27.42 2.00
N ARG A 235 22.26 26.72 2.62
CA ARG A 235 21.32 27.33 3.58
C ARG A 235 22.04 27.91 4.80
N LEU A 236 22.96 27.15 5.39
CA LEU A 236 23.74 27.59 6.55
C LEU A 236 24.59 28.81 6.19
N ARG A 237 25.30 28.78 5.06
CA ARG A 237 26.08 29.91 4.56
C ARG A 237 25.23 31.17 4.39
N ALA A 238 24.03 31.05 3.81
CA ALA A 238 23.12 32.18 3.63
C ALA A 238 22.63 32.74 4.99
N VAL A 239 22.33 31.88 5.96
CA VAL A 239 21.92 32.27 7.31
C VAL A 239 23.04 33.01 8.04
N GLU A 240 24.27 32.50 7.95
CA GLU A 240 25.44 33.15 8.56
C GLU A 240 25.68 34.53 7.96
N MET A 241 25.67 34.64 6.63
CA MET A 241 25.81 35.93 5.94
C MET A 241 24.71 36.92 6.34
N TYR A 242 23.45 36.44 6.44
CA TYR A 242 22.35 37.26 6.90
C TYR A 242 22.53 37.74 8.35
N ARG A 243 23.01 36.87 9.25
CA ARG A 243 23.30 37.22 10.65
C ARG A 243 24.38 38.29 10.73
N LEU A 244 25.46 38.17 9.96
CA LEU A 244 26.53 39.17 9.88
C LEU A 244 26.02 40.52 9.34
N LEU A 245 25.19 40.52 8.30
CA LEU A 245 24.58 41.74 7.78
C LEU A 245 23.64 42.38 8.80
N LYS A 246 22.88 41.56 9.52
CA LYS A 246 21.96 42.03 10.56
C LYS A 246 22.70 42.61 11.76
N SER A 247 23.81 42.01 12.19
CA SER A 247 24.64 42.55 13.27
C SER A 247 25.30 43.86 12.86
N LYS A 248 25.78 43.97 11.61
CA LYS A 248 26.32 45.23 11.06
C LYS A 248 25.27 46.34 10.95
N LYS A 249 24.02 46.00 10.62
CA LYS A 249 22.92 46.99 10.55
C LYS A 249 22.43 47.44 11.93
N ALA A 250 22.61 46.61 12.96
CA ALA A 250 22.20 46.89 14.33
C ALA A 250 23.29 47.62 15.14
N SER A 251 24.52 47.70 14.61
CA SER A 251 25.60 48.55 15.09
C SER A 251 25.56 49.92 14.42
#